data_AF-A0A352B0T7-F1
#
_entry.id   AF-A0A352B0T7-F1
#
_cell.length_a   1.000
_cell.length_b   1.000
_cell.length_c   1.000
_cell.angle_alpha   90.00
_cell.angle_beta   90.00
_cell.angle_gamma   90.00
#
_symmetry.space_group_name_H-M   'P 1'
#
loop_
_entity.id
_entity.type
_entity.pdbx_description
1 polymer ?
#
loop_
_entity_poly.entity_id
_entity_poly.type
_entity_poly.pdbx_seq_one_letter_code
_entity_poly.pdbx_strand_id
1 'polypeptide(L)'
;MDIDLQVLRLLEREKEIPFDELVLIIEAAILAAFHKHVGEQPKGARAELDRKTGHVRVFQALLNEEEEPVGEEDVTPEGFGRVAAYAAKQVIAQRMREISDEGLLGEFKGKEGDIVSGQIQQGSRSNMVYINLGSIEALMPPEEQVPGEPYLHGSRIRVYVTSVQKGPRGPQITVSRTHPGLVRKLFSLEVPEVQSGQVEIA
;
A
#
# COMPACT_ATOMS: atom_id res chain seq x y z
N MET A 1 2.99 -20.98 -20.24
CA MET A 1 1.95 -20.00 -19.87
C MET A 1 2.70 -18.82 -19.35
N ASP A 2 2.47 -17.68 -19.99
CA ASP A 2 3.39 -16.56 -20.01
C ASP A 2 2.86 -15.45 -19.11
N ILE A 3 3.76 -14.64 -18.59
CA ILE A 3 3.36 -13.47 -17.82
C ILE A 3 2.73 -12.47 -18.78
N ASP A 4 1.53 -11.99 -18.44
CA ASP A 4 0.82 -11.00 -19.25
C ASP A 4 1.53 -9.65 -19.17
N LEU A 5 2.27 -9.34 -20.23
CA LEU A 5 3.02 -8.10 -20.36
C LEU A 5 2.12 -6.87 -20.57
N GLN A 6 0.84 -7.04 -20.94
CA GLN A 6 -0.08 -5.91 -21.09
C GLN A 6 -0.34 -5.25 -19.74
N VAL A 7 -0.44 -6.04 -18.68
CA VAL A 7 -0.58 -5.53 -17.31
C VAL A 7 0.62 -4.68 -16.92
N LEU A 8 1.84 -5.15 -17.21
CA LEU A 8 3.06 -4.40 -16.89
C LEU A 8 3.14 -3.07 -17.63
N ARG A 9 2.77 -3.04 -18.91
CA ARG A 9 2.74 -1.82 -19.72
C ARG A 9 1.64 -0.84 -19.27
N LEU A 10 0.50 -1.35 -18.80
CA LEU A 10 -0.56 -0.52 -18.24
C LEU A 10 -0.08 0.18 -16.95
N LEU A 11 0.65 -0.54 -16.10
CA LEU A 11 1.20 -0.01 -14.87
C LEU A 11 2.26 1.08 -15.09
N GLU A 12 3.11 0.89 -16.09
CA GLU A 12 4.06 1.91 -16.51
C GLU A 12 3.35 3.22 -16.89
N ARG A 13 2.22 3.11 -17.60
CA ARG A 13 1.44 4.28 -18.03
C ARG A 13 0.65 4.95 -16.90
N GLU A 14 0.04 4.17 -16.02
CA GLU A 14 -0.90 4.70 -15.01
C GLU A 14 -0.23 5.13 -13.70
N LYS A 15 0.91 4.54 -13.35
CA LYS A 15 1.53 4.68 -12.03
C LYS A 15 3.00 5.10 -12.08
N GLU A 16 3.48 5.48 -13.27
CA GLU A 16 4.84 5.98 -13.51
C GLU A 16 5.94 5.03 -13.01
N ILE A 17 5.67 3.72 -12.93
CA ILE A 17 6.69 2.73 -12.56
C ILE A 17 7.43 2.32 -13.84
N PRO A 18 8.74 2.52 -13.94
CA PRO A 18 9.49 2.07 -15.11
C PRO A 18 9.30 0.56 -15.30
N PHE A 19 9.01 0.14 -16.54
CA PHE A 19 8.80 -1.28 -16.85
C PHE A 19 9.98 -2.15 -16.38
N ASP A 20 11.21 -1.63 -16.50
CA ASP A 20 12.43 -2.31 -16.08
C ASP A 20 12.49 -2.58 -14.57
N GLU A 21 11.98 -1.66 -13.74
CA GLU A 21 11.90 -1.87 -12.29
C GLU A 21 10.92 -3.01 -11.98
N LEU A 22 9.77 -3.05 -12.64
CA LEU A 22 8.78 -4.11 -12.46
C LEU A 22 9.33 -5.49 -12.85
N VAL A 23 10.07 -5.57 -13.96
CA VAL A 23 10.70 -6.82 -14.40
C VAL A 23 11.65 -7.36 -13.34
N LEU A 24 12.53 -6.51 -12.79
CA LEU A 24 13.49 -6.91 -11.76
C LEU A 24 12.80 -7.43 -10.48
N ILE A 25 11.74 -6.76 -10.03
CA ILE A 25 11.00 -7.21 -8.84
C ILE A 25 10.30 -8.55 -9.11
N ILE A 26 9.74 -8.72 -10.31
CA ILE A 26 9.08 -9.96 -10.72
C ILE A 26 10.09 -11.11 -10.81
N GLU A 27 11.26 -10.90 -11.40
CA GLU A 27 12.34 -11.90 -11.44
C GLU A 27 12.76 -12.33 -10.03
N ALA A 28 12.96 -11.38 -9.12
CA ALA A 28 13.27 -11.69 -7.72
C ALA A 28 12.16 -12.52 -7.04
N ALA A 29 10.89 -12.23 -7.34
CA ALA A 29 9.75 -12.95 -6.79
C ALA A 29 9.63 -14.37 -7.34
N ILE A 30 9.86 -14.53 -8.64
CA ILE A 30 9.90 -15.82 -9.31
C ILE A 30 11.02 -16.67 -8.74
N LEU A 31 12.20 -16.10 -8.54
CA LEU A 31 13.32 -16.79 -7.90
C LEU A 31 12.98 -17.25 -6.48
N ALA A 32 12.33 -16.39 -5.69
CA ALA A 32 11.86 -16.76 -4.36
C ALA A 32 10.80 -17.87 -4.39
N ALA A 33 9.92 -17.87 -5.40
CA ALA A 33 8.94 -18.94 -5.60
C ALA A 33 9.60 -20.25 -6.05
N PHE A 34 10.64 -20.18 -6.87
CA PHE A 34 11.45 -21.32 -7.29
C PHE A 34 12.13 -21.99 -6.10
N HIS A 35 12.79 -21.23 -5.22
CA HIS A 35 13.41 -21.77 -4.00
C HIS A 35 12.40 -22.48 -3.09
N LYS A 36 11.17 -21.97 -2.99
CA LYS A 36 10.09 -22.63 -2.22
C LYS A 36 9.59 -23.92 -2.88
N HIS A 37 9.70 -24.02 -4.21
CA HIS A 37 9.19 -25.16 -4.97
C HIS A 37 10.19 -26.32 -5.02
N VAL A 38 11.49 -26.01 -5.21
CA VAL A 38 12.55 -27.01 -5.38
C VAL A 38 13.19 -27.42 -4.04
N GLY A 39 13.05 -26.60 -2.99
CA GLY A 39 13.50 -26.89 -1.63
C GLY A 39 15.01 -26.72 -1.42
N GLU A 40 15.84 -27.14 -2.38
CA GLU A 40 17.26 -26.78 -2.44
C GLU A 40 17.45 -25.36 -2.99
N GLN A 41 18.41 -24.62 -2.42
CA GLN A 41 18.84 -23.32 -2.93
C GLN A 41 20.10 -23.52 -3.77
N PRO A 42 19.97 -23.74 -5.09
CA PRO A 42 21.12 -23.76 -5.97
C PRO A 42 21.89 -22.43 -5.85
N LYS A 43 23.19 -22.52 -5.56
CA LYS A 43 24.06 -21.33 -5.49
C LYS A 43 24.04 -20.62 -6.85
N GLY A 44 23.84 -19.31 -6.84
CA GLY A 44 23.88 -18.49 -8.06
C GLY A 44 22.67 -18.65 -8.98
N ALA A 45 21.51 -19.07 -8.47
CA ALA A 45 20.29 -19.11 -9.27
C ALA A 45 19.74 -17.70 -9.55
N ARG A 46 19.32 -17.46 -10.79
CA ARG A 46 18.64 -16.23 -11.22
C ARG A 46 17.42 -16.57 -12.08
N ALA A 47 16.35 -15.80 -11.91
CA ALA A 47 15.22 -15.85 -12.83
C ALA A 47 15.38 -14.77 -13.90
N GLU A 48 14.92 -15.07 -15.11
CA GLU A 48 14.90 -14.15 -16.24
C GLU A 48 13.50 -14.13 -16.84
N LEU A 49 12.97 -12.93 -17.05
CA LEU A 49 11.70 -12.67 -17.72
C LEU A 49 11.97 -12.04 -19.09
N ASP A 50 11.60 -12.75 -20.15
CA ASP A 50 11.65 -12.21 -21.50
C ASP A 50 10.63 -11.06 -21.66
N ARG A 51 11.15 -9.87 -21.94
CA ARG A 51 10.40 -8.61 -22.04
C ARG A 51 9.47 -8.51 -23.26
N LYS A 52 9.61 -9.42 -24.23
CA LYS A 52 8.81 -9.47 -25.46
C LYS A 52 7.76 -10.56 -25.38
N THR A 53 8.14 -11.73 -24.87
CA THR A 53 7.30 -12.93 -24.89
C THR A 53 6.60 -13.20 -23.56
N GLY A 54 7.12 -12.67 -22.45
CA GLY A 54 6.64 -12.98 -21.11
C GLY A 54 7.04 -14.37 -20.63
N HIS A 55 7.91 -15.07 -21.37
CA HIS A 55 8.46 -16.35 -20.98
C HIS A 55 9.43 -16.19 -19.81
N VAL A 56 9.31 -17.08 -18.85
CA VAL A 56 10.13 -17.12 -17.64
C VAL A 56 11.08 -18.29 -17.73
N ARG A 57 12.36 -18.05 -17.45
CA ARG A 57 13.38 -19.07 -17.27
C ARG A 57 14.11 -18.88 -15.96
N VAL A 58 14.60 -19.96 -15.39
CA VAL A 58 15.45 -19.95 -14.20
C VAL A 58 16.77 -20.58 -14.57
N PHE A 59 17.85 -19.83 -14.41
CA PHE A 59 19.20 -20.28 -14.67
C PHE A 59 19.92 -20.52 -13.35
N GLN A 60 20.73 -21.57 -13.31
CA GLN A 60 21.67 -21.84 -12.23
C GLN A 60 23.10 -21.61 -12.73
N ALA A 61 23.88 -20.85 -11.98
CA ALA A 61 25.30 -20.71 -12.25
C ALA A 61 26.04 -22.04 -12.02
N LEU A 62 26.78 -22.48 -13.03
CA LEU A 62 27.75 -23.56 -12.91
C LEU A 62 29.05 -22.98 -12.38
N LEU A 63 29.53 -23.50 -11.24
CA LEU A 63 30.75 -23.03 -10.60
C LEU A 63 31.90 -24.01 -10.88
N ASN A 64 33.12 -23.50 -11.05
CA ASN A 64 34.34 -24.32 -11.09
C ASN A 64 34.80 -24.72 -9.66
N GLU A 65 35.93 -25.43 -9.57
CA GLU A 65 36.54 -25.83 -8.29
C GLU A 65 36.95 -24.65 -7.40
N GLU A 66 37.06 -23.44 -7.97
CA GLU A 66 37.41 -22.18 -7.29
C GLU A 66 36.17 -21.32 -6.95
N GLU A 67 34.95 -21.88 -7.09
CA GLU A 67 33.65 -21.21 -6.92
C GLU A 67 33.38 -20.03 -7.89
N GLU A 68 34.08 -19.96 -9.02
CA GLU A 68 33.84 -18.95 -10.07
C GLU A 68 32.81 -19.44 -11.09
N PRO A 69 31.92 -18.55 -11.58
CA PRO A 69 30.90 -18.91 -12.57
C PRO A 69 31.52 -19.19 -13.94
N VAL A 70 31.41 -20.44 -14.41
CA VAL A 70 31.91 -20.90 -15.72
C VAL A 70 30.81 -21.06 -16.77
N GLY A 71 29.55 -20.96 -16.38
CA GLY A 71 28.41 -21.04 -17.27
C GLY A 71 27.09 -20.99 -16.53
N GLU A 72 26.00 -21.15 -17.28
CA GLU A 72 24.64 -21.19 -16.75
C GLU A 72 23.88 -22.37 -17.36
N GLU A 73 23.09 -23.04 -16.52
CA GLU A 73 22.19 -24.12 -16.94
C GLU A 73 20.73 -23.71 -16.70
N ASP A 74 19.85 -24.00 -17.66
CA ASP A 74 18.41 -23.78 -17.49
C ASP A 74 17.84 -24.90 -16.61
N VAL A 75 17.45 -24.53 -15.38
CA VAL A 75 16.92 -25.42 -14.35
C VAL A 75 15.42 -25.20 -14.14
N THR A 76 14.73 -24.60 -15.11
CA THR A 76 13.30 -24.29 -15.01
C THR A 76 12.49 -25.58 -14.86
N PRO A 77 11.76 -25.78 -13.75
CA PRO A 77 10.96 -26.99 -13.56
C PRO A 77 9.81 -27.07 -14.56
N GLU A 78 9.41 -28.29 -14.91
CA GLU A 78 8.25 -28.50 -15.78
C GLU A 78 6.98 -27.89 -15.16
N GLY A 79 6.24 -27.10 -15.95
CA GLY A 79 5.01 -26.45 -15.48
C GLY A 79 5.21 -25.27 -14.54
N PHE A 80 6.46 -24.84 -14.29
CA PHE A 80 6.76 -23.72 -13.38
C PHE A 80 6.17 -22.38 -13.81
N GLY A 81 5.84 -22.21 -15.11
CA GLY A 81 5.22 -20.99 -15.63
C GLY A 81 3.95 -20.55 -14.90
N ARG A 82 3.11 -21.48 -14.39
CA ARG A 82 1.92 -21.12 -13.60
C ARG A 82 2.28 -20.54 -12.23
N VAL A 83 3.32 -21.09 -11.59
CA VAL A 83 3.82 -20.62 -10.30
C VAL A 83 4.44 -19.24 -10.45
N ALA A 84 5.27 -19.08 -11.50
CA ALA A 84 5.86 -17.79 -11.85
C ALA A 84 4.81 -16.72 -12.15
N ALA A 85 3.77 -17.04 -12.93
CA ALA A 85 2.68 -16.12 -13.24
C ALA A 85 1.91 -15.70 -11.98
N TYR A 86 1.65 -16.62 -11.05
CA TYR A 86 1.00 -16.30 -9.77
C TYR A 86 1.88 -15.38 -8.90
N ALA A 87 3.17 -15.69 -8.79
CA ALA A 87 4.12 -14.87 -8.06
C ALA A 87 4.22 -13.45 -8.64
N ALA A 88 4.32 -13.34 -9.97
CA ALA A 88 4.33 -12.05 -10.66
C ALA A 88 3.06 -11.24 -10.39
N LYS A 89 1.87 -11.87 -10.51
CA LYS A 89 0.59 -11.22 -10.19
C LYS A 89 0.54 -10.71 -8.75
N GLN A 90 1.02 -11.50 -7.81
CA GLN A 90 1.05 -11.13 -6.40
C GLN A 90 1.96 -9.92 -6.15
N VAL A 91 3.15 -9.91 -6.74
CA VAL A 91 4.10 -8.81 -6.63
C VAL A 91 3.59 -7.53 -7.27
N ILE A 92 3.00 -7.63 -8.45
CA ILE A 92 2.35 -6.50 -9.13
C ILE A 92 1.27 -5.91 -8.21
N ALA A 93 0.37 -6.75 -7.69
CA ALA A 93 -0.70 -6.29 -6.81
C ALA A 93 -0.17 -5.67 -5.50
N GLN A 94 0.93 -6.21 -4.97
CA GLN A 94 1.60 -5.65 -3.80
C GLN A 94 2.21 -4.28 -4.11
N ARG A 95 2.96 -4.15 -5.20
CA ARG A 95 3.58 -2.87 -5.59
C ARG A 95 2.53 -1.79 -5.84
N MET A 96 1.41 -2.16 -6.46
CA MET A 96 0.26 -1.28 -6.64
C MET A 96 -0.34 -0.78 -5.33
N ARG A 97 -0.43 -1.67 -4.34
CA ARG A 97 -0.90 -1.30 -3.01
C ARG A 97 0.09 -0.35 -2.34
N GLU A 98 1.38 -0.67 -2.36
CA GLU A 98 2.41 0.17 -1.73
C GLU A 98 2.42 1.60 -2.26
N ILE A 99 2.31 1.77 -3.58
CA ILE A 99 2.26 3.11 -4.19
C ILE A 99 0.98 3.85 -3.82
N SER A 100 -0.17 3.15 -3.84
CA SER A 100 -1.44 3.75 -3.41
C SER A 100 -1.37 4.18 -1.94
N ASP A 101 -0.80 3.32 -1.10
CA ASP A 101 -0.59 3.55 0.33
C ASP A 101 0.32 4.77 0.59
N GLU A 102 1.41 4.89 -0.17
CA GLU A 102 2.34 6.03 -0.10
C GLU A 102 1.67 7.34 -0.54
N GLY A 103 0.90 7.31 -1.63
CA GLY A 103 0.13 8.46 -2.09
C GLY A 103 -0.89 8.94 -1.06
N LEU A 104 -1.66 8.02 -0.47
CA LEU A 104 -2.63 8.34 0.59
C LEU A 104 -1.95 8.88 1.84
N LEU A 105 -0.84 8.26 2.27
CA LEU A 105 -0.08 8.74 3.42
C LEU A 105 0.41 10.18 3.19
N GLY A 106 0.92 10.48 1.99
CA GLY A 106 1.32 11.82 1.61
C GLY A 106 0.16 12.82 1.66
N GLU A 107 -0.99 12.48 1.08
CA GLU A 107 -2.19 13.32 1.07
C GLU A 107 -2.64 13.68 2.50
N PHE A 108 -2.71 12.69 3.39
CA PHE A 108 -3.25 12.88 4.74
C PHE A 108 -2.24 13.42 5.74
N LYS A 109 -0.93 13.23 5.54
CA LYS A 109 0.08 13.90 6.35
C LYS A 109 -0.06 15.42 6.32
N GLY A 110 -0.44 15.99 5.18
CA GLY A 110 -0.74 17.43 5.07
C GLY A 110 -2.02 17.87 5.78
N LYS A 111 -2.90 16.92 6.14
CA LYS A 111 -4.16 17.16 6.87
C LYS A 111 -4.05 16.87 8.36
N GLU A 112 -2.88 16.44 8.84
CA GLU A 112 -2.65 16.22 10.26
C GLU A 112 -2.80 17.55 11.02
N GLY A 113 -3.59 17.53 12.10
CA GLY A 113 -3.95 18.75 12.82
C GLY A 113 -5.07 19.58 12.19
N ASP A 114 -5.72 19.06 11.15
CA ASP A 114 -6.87 19.71 10.52
C ASP A 114 -8.17 18.92 10.67
N ILE A 115 -9.28 19.54 10.26
CA ILE A 115 -10.60 18.91 10.29
C ILE A 115 -10.98 18.33 8.94
N VAL A 116 -11.39 17.07 8.95
CA VAL A 116 -11.87 16.34 7.77
C VAL A 116 -13.32 15.94 7.96
N SER A 117 -14.07 15.86 6.86
CA SER A 117 -15.43 15.35 6.87
C SER A 117 -15.45 13.97 6.25
N GLY A 118 -16.24 13.07 6.84
CA GLY A 118 -16.42 11.72 6.35
C GLY A 118 -17.76 11.14 6.73
N GLN A 119 -17.99 9.90 6.32
CA GLN A 119 -19.20 9.14 6.64
C GLN A 119 -18.87 7.99 7.58
N ILE A 120 -19.64 7.85 8.66
CA ILE A 120 -19.47 6.77 9.63
C ILE A 120 -19.79 5.42 8.98
N GLN A 121 -18.85 4.50 9.04
CA GLN A 121 -18.97 3.13 8.55
C GLN A 121 -19.25 2.16 9.68
N GLN A 122 -19.87 1.04 9.36
CA GLN A 122 -20.10 -0.03 10.32
C GLN A 122 -18.78 -0.75 10.58
N GLY A 123 -18.28 -0.64 11.80
CA GLY A 123 -17.01 -1.24 12.21
C GLY A 123 -17.10 -2.73 12.50
N SER A 124 -15.95 -3.41 12.38
CA SER A 124 -15.79 -4.81 12.81
C SER A 124 -15.71 -4.97 14.33
N ARG A 125 -15.23 -3.94 15.03
CA ARG A 125 -15.13 -3.88 16.50
C ARG A 125 -16.18 -2.91 17.03
N SER A 126 -16.99 -3.34 17.99
CA SER A 126 -18.13 -2.56 18.49
C SER A 126 -17.74 -1.25 19.18
N ASN A 127 -16.52 -1.16 19.71
CA ASN A 127 -16.01 0.02 20.42
C ASN A 127 -15.24 0.99 19.53
N MET A 128 -14.94 0.63 18.28
CA MET A 128 -14.13 1.42 17.37
C MET A 128 -15.01 1.99 16.27
N VAL A 129 -14.98 3.30 16.08
CA VAL A 129 -15.76 3.97 15.03
C VAL A 129 -14.87 4.14 13.81
N TYR A 130 -15.40 3.74 12.65
CA TYR A 130 -14.72 3.85 11.36
C TYR A 130 -15.38 4.96 10.56
N ILE A 131 -14.59 5.80 9.92
CA ILE A 131 -15.07 6.96 9.17
C ILE A 131 -14.44 6.93 7.78
N ASN A 132 -15.27 6.77 6.75
CA ASN A 132 -14.85 6.83 5.37
C ASN A 132 -14.60 8.29 4.96
N LEU A 133 -13.35 8.61 4.62
CA LEU A 133 -12.91 9.92 4.14
C LEU A 133 -12.93 10.03 2.60
N GLY A 134 -13.49 9.03 1.91
CA GLY A 134 -13.58 8.91 0.47
C GLY A 134 -12.48 7.99 -0.08
N SER A 135 -11.22 8.35 0.14
CA SER A 135 -10.07 7.60 -0.38
C SER A 135 -9.53 6.55 0.61
N ILE A 136 -9.82 6.70 1.90
CA ILE A 136 -9.35 5.83 2.98
C ILE A 136 -10.32 5.87 4.17
N GLU A 137 -10.32 4.82 4.98
CA GLU A 137 -11.02 4.78 6.27
C GLU A 137 -10.11 5.27 7.40
N ALA A 138 -10.60 6.27 8.14
CA ALA A 138 -10.03 6.67 9.40
C ALA A 138 -10.67 5.92 10.56
N LEU A 139 -9.92 5.81 11.66
CA LEU A 139 -10.34 5.19 12.90
C LEU A 139 -10.43 6.20 14.03
N MET A 140 -11.50 6.10 14.80
CA MET A 140 -11.72 6.86 16.02
C MET A 140 -11.83 5.88 17.19
N PRO A 141 -10.75 5.71 17.97
CA PRO A 141 -10.76 4.81 19.13
C PRO A 141 -11.65 5.35 20.25
N PRO A 142 -12.07 4.52 21.22
CA PRO A 142 -12.99 4.92 22.30
C PRO A 142 -12.56 6.17 23.08
N GLU A 143 -11.26 6.33 23.32
CA GLU A 143 -10.68 7.47 24.03
C GLU A 143 -10.82 8.80 23.27
N GLU A 144 -10.99 8.74 21.95
CA GLU A 144 -11.16 9.89 21.07
C GLU A 144 -12.65 10.15 20.72
N GLN A 145 -13.57 9.35 21.29
CA GLN A 145 -15.01 9.46 21.13
C GLN A 145 -15.61 10.33 22.25
N VAL A 146 -16.61 11.15 21.90
CA VAL A 146 -17.35 11.95 22.87
C VAL A 146 -18.34 11.04 23.61
N PRO A 147 -18.29 10.97 24.94
CA PRO A 147 -19.24 10.17 25.72
C PRO A 147 -20.68 10.60 25.45
N GLY A 148 -21.53 9.65 25.06
CA GLY A 148 -22.96 9.88 24.81
C GLY A 148 -23.30 10.42 23.41
N GLU A 149 -22.32 10.70 22.55
CA GLU A 149 -22.58 11.06 21.16
C GLU A 149 -22.95 9.81 20.32
N PRO A 150 -24.08 9.82 19.59
CA PRO A 150 -24.47 8.67 18.77
C PRO A 150 -23.68 8.63 17.45
N TYR A 151 -22.88 7.59 17.26
CA TYR A 151 -22.14 7.33 16.01
C TYR A 151 -22.90 6.38 15.09
N LEU A 152 -23.99 6.87 14.49
CA LEU A 152 -24.84 6.05 13.62
C LEU A 152 -24.19 5.85 12.25
N HIS A 153 -24.17 4.60 11.77
CA HIS A 153 -23.73 4.26 10.43
C HIS A 153 -24.45 5.09 9.35
N GLY A 154 -23.72 5.52 8.33
CA GLY A 154 -24.22 6.36 7.24
C GLY A 154 -24.25 7.86 7.55
N SER A 155 -24.08 8.25 8.80
CA SER A 155 -24.09 9.66 9.20
C SER A 155 -22.82 10.37 8.77
N ARG A 156 -22.94 11.64 8.36
CA ARG A 156 -21.79 12.50 8.12
C ARG A 156 -21.30 13.10 9.42
N ILE A 157 -19.98 13.14 9.58
CA ILE A 157 -19.33 13.70 10.76
C ILE A 157 -18.08 14.48 10.35
N ARG A 158 -17.74 15.51 11.14
CA ARG A 158 -16.48 16.24 11.03
C ARG A 158 -15.60 15.84 12.19
N VAL A 159 -14.38 15.42 11.91
CA VAL A 159 -13.42 14.91 12.89
C VAL A 159 -12.10 15.61 12.74
N TYR A 160 -11.34 15.68 13.82
CA TYR A 160 -9.99 16.23 13.82
C TYR A 160 -8.98 15.11 13.58
N VAL A 161 -8.02 15.30 12.68
CA VAL A 161 -6.97 14.33 12.40
C VAL A 161 -5.87 14.45 13.44
N THR A 162 -5.74 13.44 14.31
CA THR A 162 -4.75 13.46 15.41
C THR A 162 -3.40 12.88 14.99
N SER A 163 -3.39 11.87 14.11
CA SER A 163 -2.17 11.19 13.70
C SER A 163 -2.34 10.53 12.35
N VAL A 164 -1.30 10.61 11.51
CA VAL A 164 -1.22 9.91 10.21
C VAL A 164 0.08 9.11 10.14
N GLN A 165 -0.02 7.79 10.17
CA GLN A 165 1.14 6.91 10.25
C GLN A 165 1.02 5.67 9.36
N LYS A 166 2.15 5.01 9.08
CA LYS A 166 2.17 3.74 8.35
C LYS A 166 1.95 2.59 9.33
N GLY A 167 0.77 1.97 9.28
CA GLY A 167 0.42 0.80 10.07
C GLY A 167 0.86 -0.52 9.41
N PRO A 168 0.61 -1.67 10.07
CA PRO A 168 0.99 -2.98 9.57
C PRO A 168 0.21 -3.44 8.32
N ARG A 169 -0.91 -2.78 8.00
CA ARG A 169 -1.77 -3.10 6.85
C ARG A 169 -1.95 -1.92 5.89
N GLY A 170 -1.02 -0.96 5.91
CA GLY A 170 -1.10 0.25 5.10
C GLY A 170 -1.25 1.52 5.95
N PRO A 171 -1.57 2.67 5.33
CA PRO A 171 -1.74 3.94 6.02
C PRO A 171 -2.86 3.86 7.05
N GLN A 172 -2.62 4.44 8.22
CA GLN A 172 -3.52 4.46 9.34
C GLN A 172 -3.73 5.90 9.79
N ILE A 173 -4.98 6.36 9.70
CA ILE A 173 -5.38 7.72 10.10
C ILE A 173 -6.22 7.63 11.35
N THR A 174 -5.70 8.17 12.44
CA THR A 174 -6.44 8.31 13.69
C THR A 174 -7.11 9.67 13.73
N VAL A 175 -8.37 9.69 14.12
CA VAL A 175 -9.17 10.90 14.21
C VAL A 175 -9.88 10.98 15.56
N SER A 176 -10.29 12.19 15.91
CA SER A 176 -10.88 12.52 17.19
C SER A 176 -12.10 13.42 17.09
N ARG A 177 -13.05 13.19 18.00
CA ARG A 177 -14.18 14.07 18.30
C ARG A 177 -14.03 14.82 19.62
N THR A 178 -13.11 14.42 20.49
CA THR A 178 -12.86 15.06 21.79
C THR A 178 -11.72 16.07 21.76
N HIS A 179 -10.84 16.02 20.75
CA HIS A 179 -9.64 16.85 20.68
C HIS A 179 -9.99 18.36 20.64
N PRO A 180 -9.38 19.22 21.49
CA PRO A 180 -9.69 20.65 21.56
C PRO A 180 -9.53 21.40 20.23
N GLY A 181 -8.61 20.92 19.37
CA GLY A 181 -8.39 21.44 18.03
C GLY A 181 -9.63 21.36 17.13
N LEU A 182 -10.52 20.38 17.34
CA LEU A 182 -11.76 20.27 16.59
C LEU A 182 -12.65 21.50 16.79
N VAL A 183 -12.85 21.91 18.05
CA VAL A 183 -13.71 23.04 18.40
C VAL A 183 -13.12 24.32 17.80
N ARG A 184 -11.82 24.57 17.99
CA ARG A 184 -11.13 25.76 17.43
C ARG A 184 -11.30 25.86 15.92
N LYS A 185 -11.14 24.74 15.20
CA LYS A 185 -11.28 24.68 13.74
C LYS A 185 -12.72 24.83 13.26
N LEU A 186 -13.69 24.23 13.95
CA LEU A 186 -15.11 24.41 13.62
C LEU A 186 -15.54 25.86 13.80
N PHE A 187 -15.13 26.52 14.89
CA PHE A 187 -15.40 27.95 15.09
C PHE A 187 -14.77 28.82 14.00
N SER A 188 -13.53 28.52 13.61
CA SER A 188 -12.84 29.27 12.55
C SER A 188 -13.54 29.20 11.19
N LEU A 189 -14.35 28.16 10.94
CA LEU A 189 -15.12 28.05 9.71
C LEU A 189 -16.43 28.83 9.73
N GLU A 190 -17.04 29.00 10.90
CA GLU A 190 -18.30 29.73 11.01
C GLU A 190 -18.12 31.23 11.26
N VAL A 191 -16.90 31.66 11.62
CA VAL A 191 -16.58 33.06 11.92
C VAL A 191 -15.49 33.55 10.96
N PRO A 192 -15.85 34.24 9.86
CA PRO A 192 -14.91 34.79 8.88
C PRO A 192 -13.82 35.70 9.49
N GLU A 193 -14.13 36.38 10.59
CA GLU A 193 -13.25 37.29 11.32
C GLU A 193 -12.07 36.55 11.97
N VAL A 194 -12.28 35.31 12.42
CA VAL A 194 -11.21 34.46 12.94
C VAL A 194 -10.35 33.93 11.78
N GLN A 195 -10.96 33.58 10.65
CA GLN A 195 -10.24 33.08 9.48
C GLN A 195 -9.30 34.13 8.87
N SER A 196 -9.68 35.41 8.92
CA SER A 196 -8.87 36.54 8.45
C SER A 196 -7.80 37.00 9.44
N GLY A 197 -7.71 36.36 10.62
CA GLY A 197 -6.74 36.71 11.67
C GLY A 197 -7.03 38.03 12.38
N GLN A 198 -8.24 38.60 12.22
CA GLN A 198 -8.64 39.81 12.92
C GLN A 198 -8.94 39.54 14.41
N VAL A 199 -9.20 38.28 14.76
CA VAL A 199 -9.51 37.83 16.13
C VAL A 199 -8.76 36.54 16.44
N GLU A 200 -8.01 36.51 17.54
CA GLU A 200 -7.34 35.31 18.05
C GLU A 200 -8.19 34.59 19.12
N ILE A 201 -8.30 33.26 19.02
CA ILE A 201 -8.98 32.43 20.02
C ILE A 201 -7.96 32.02 21.10
N ALA A 202 -8.11 32.59 22.31
CA ALA A 202 -7.33 32.20 23.50
C ALA A 202 -7.76 30.83 24.04
#